data_AF-A0A7S1YWC4-F1
#
_entry.id   AF-A0A7S1YWC4-F1
#
_cell.length_a   1.000
_cell.length_b   1.000
_cell.length_c   1.000
_cell.angle_alpha   90.00
_cell.angle_beta   90.00
_cell.angle_gamma   90.00
#
_symmetry.space_group_name_H-M   'P 1'
#
loop_
_entity.id
_entity.type
_entity.pdbx_description
1 polymer ?
#
loop_
_entity_poly.entity_id
_entity_poly.type
_entity_poly.pdbx_seq_one_letter_code
_entity_poly.pdbx_strand_id
1 'polypeptide(L)'
;QELIDFKREFGHTIVPQHYPELGNWVHQQRTEYKLMKQGRKCPMTPTRMLKLVEIGFVFEVKPRKKGKAESNEGGRSLEHAAARAASLQQRNTVQEEVEEQNQHAERYELVLQQQQRREE
;
A
#
# COMPACT_ATOMS: atom_id res chain seq x y z
N GLN A 1 0.60 -14.91 -22.79
CA GLN A 1 1.94 -14.75 -22.17
C GLN A 1 2.24 -13.27 -21.84
N GLU A 2 1.73 -12.32 -22.63
CA GLU A 2 2.03 -10.88 -22.55
C GLU A 2 1.84 -10.24 -21.16
N LEU A 3 0.81 -10.63 -20.39
CA LEU A 3 0.61 -10.11 -19.03
C LEU A 3 1.75 -10.49 -18.07
N ILE A 4 2.35 -11.68 -18.25
CA ILE A 4 3.44 -12.18 -17.42
C ILE A 4 4.71 -11.38 -17.73
N ASP A 5 4.97 -11.11 -19.00
CA ASP A 5 6.10 -10.28 -19.43
C ASP A 5 5.95 -8.84 -18.93
N PHE A 6 4.74 -8.27 -19.02
CA PHE A 6 4.44 -6.95 -18.44
C PHE A 6 4.67 -6.92 -16.93
N LYS A 7 4.23 -7.97 -16.21
CA LYS A 7 4.48 -8.08 -14.76
C LYS A 7 5.97 -8.17 -14.44
N ARG A 8 6.75 -8.88 -15.26
CA ARG A 8 8.21 -9.01 -15.09
C ARG A 8 8.92 -7.66 -15.28
N GLU A 9 8.44 -6.85 -16.21
CA GLU A 9 9.04 -5.55 -16.53
C GLU A 9 8.64 -4.43 -15.55
N PHE A 10 7.34 -4.32 -15.21
CA PHE A 10 6.82 -3.23 -14.38
C PHE A 10 6.62 -3.60 -12.91
N GLY A 11 6.72 -4.88 -12.55
CA GLY A 11 6.47 -5.40 -11.20
C GLY A 11 4.98 -5.43 -10.80
N HIS A 12 4.07 -5.01 -11.68
CA HIS A 12 2.63 -4.96 -11.41
C HIS A 12 1.79 -5.39 -12.62
N THR A 13 0.54 -5.77 -12.40
CA THR A 13 -0.42 -6.12 -13.47
C THR A 13 -1.40 -5.00 -13.80
N ILE A 14 -1.10 -3.76 -13.38
CA ILE A 14 -1.92 -2.58 -13.65
C ILE A 14 -1.55 -2.02 -15.03
N VAL A 15 -2.13 -2.61 -16.07
CA VAL A 15 -1.91 -2.17 -17.45
C VAL A 15 -2.78 -0.94 -17.75
N PRO A 16 -2.22 0.18 -18.26
CA PRO A 16 -2.97 1.32 -18.76
C PRO A 16 -3.86 0.95 -19.94
N GLN A 17 -5.01 1.62 -20.11
CA GLN A 17 -5.94 1.32 -21.21
C GLN A 17 -5.31 1.56 -22.60
N HIS A 18 -4.42 2.54 -22.71
CA HIS A 18 -3.73 2.88 -23.96
C HIS A 18 -2.56 1.95 -24.29
N TYR A 19 -2.27 0.95 -23.44
CA TYR A 19 -1.21 0.00 -23.71
C TYR A 19 -1.60 -0.89 -24.89
N PRO A 20 -0.73 -1.06 -25.90
CA PRO A 20 -1.06 -1.79 -27.12
C PRO A 20 -1.46 -3.24 -26.80
N GLU A 21 -2.56 -3.68 -27.43
CA GLU A 21 -3.20 -5.01 -27.34
C GLU A 21 -3.64 -5.46 -25.94
N LEU A 22 -2.74 -5.41 -24.96
CA LEU A 22 -2.98 -5.81 -23.58
C LEU A 22 -3.93 -4.87 -22.83
N GLY A 23 -3.94 -3.56 -23.14
CA GLY A 23 -4.81 -2.58 -22.46
C GLY A 23 -6.30 -2.88 -22.63
N ASN A 24 -6.72 -3.16 -23.86
CA ASN A 24 -8.10 -3.54 -24.18
C ASN A 24 -8.47 -4.89 -23.56
N TRP A 25 -7.57 -5.87 -23.63
CA TRP A 25 -7.78 -7.18 -23.03
C TRP A 25 -7.98 -7.07 -21.50
N VAL A 26 -7.10 -6.33 -20.81
CA VAL A 26 -7.20 -6.09 -19.35
C VAL A 26 -8.51 -5.38 -19.01
N HIS A 27 -8.92 -4.38 -19.80
CA HIS A 27 -10.19 -3.69 -19.59
C HIS A 27 -11.39 -4.65 -19.70
N GLN A 28 -11.40 -5.52 -20.70
CA GLN A 28 -12.43 -6.53 -20.87
C GLN A 28 -12.47 -7.49 -19.66
N GLN A 29 -11.33 -7.99 -19.21
CA GLN A 29 -11.27 -8.90 -18.05
C GLN A 29 -11.83 -8.26 -16.77
N ARG A 30 -11.53 -6.98 -16.53
CA ARG A 30 -12.08 -6.22 -15.38
C ARG A 30 -13.59 -6.04 -15.47
N THR A 31 -14.10 -5.72 -16.67
CA THR A 31 -15.54 -5.56 -16.91
C THR A 31 -16.30 -6.86 -16.71
N GLU A 32 -15.78 -7.96 -17.25
CA GLU A 32 -16.35 -9.30 -17.09
C GLU A 32 -16.37 -9.75 -15.63
N TYR A 33 -15.28 -9.53 -14.89
CA TYR A 33 -15.23 -9.80 -13.44
C TYR A 33 -16.25 -8.96 -12.65
N LYS A 34 -16.41 -7.68 -13.00
CA LYS A 34 -17.42 -6.81 -12.37
C LYS A 34 -18.84 -7.33 -12.60
N LEU A 35 -19.16 -7.79 -13.81
CA LEU A 35 -20.45 -8.40 -14.12
C LEU A 35 -20.67 -9.70 -13.35
N MET A 36 -19.65 -10.56 -13.27
CA MET A 36 -19.66 -11.78 -12.47
C MET A 36 -19.97 -11.49 -11.00
N LYS A 37 -19.31 -10.49 -10.41
CA LYS A 37 -19.53 -10.05 -9.02
C LYS A 37 -20.94 -9.51 -8.78
N GLN A 38 -21.56 -8.93 -9.81
CA GLN A 38 -22.94 -8.44 -9.77
C GLN A 38 -23.99 -9.55 -10.03
N GLY A 39 -23.57 -10.80 -10.22
CA GLY A 39 -24.47 -11.90 -10.58
C GLY A 39 -25.09 -11.76 -11.98
N ARG A 40 -24.52 -10.92 -12.84
CA ARG A 40 -24.98 -10.73 -14.22
C ARG A 40 -24.36 -11.79 -15.13
N LYS A 41 -25.07 -12.13 -16.20
CA LYS A 41 -24.54 -13.00 -17.26
C LYS A 41 -23.25 -12.39 -17.82
N CYS A 42 -22.18 -13.17 -17.80
CA CYS A 42 -20.89 -12.81 -18.35
C CYS A 42 -20.19 -14.08 -18.89
N PRO A 43 -19.25 -13.92 -19.83
CA PRO A 43 -18.47 -15.04 -20.36
C PRO A 43 -17.33 -15.49 -19.41
N MET A 44 -17.13 -14.81 -18.28
CA MET A 44 -16.10 -15.16 -17.32
C MET A 44 -16.46 -16.47 -16.61
N THR A 45 -15.57 -17.45 -16.71
CA THR A 45 -15.68 -18.69 -15.95
C THR A 45 -14.87 -18.61 -14.65
N PRO A 46 -15.27 -19.30 -13.57
CA PRO A 46 -14.50 -19.37 -12.34
C PRO A 46 -13.06 -19.86 -12.57
N THR A 47 -12.88 -20.84 -13.46
CA THR A 47 -11.56 -21.36 -13.83
C THR A 47 -10.68 -20.28 -14.47
N ARG A 48 -11.23 -19.43 -15.34
CA ARG A 48 -10.49 -18.33 -15.96
C ARG A 48 -10.11 -17.28 -14.92
N MET A 49 -11.03 -16.94 -14.01
CA MET A 49 -10.75 -16.03 -12.90
C MET A 49 -9.62 -16.56 -12.01
N LEU A 50 -9.63 -17.83 -11.63
CA LEU A 50 -8.60 -18.43 -10.78
C LEU A 50 -7.21 -18.34 -11.42
N LYS A 51 -7.09 -18.61 -12.73
CA LYS A 51 -5.82 -18.46 -13.46
C LYS A 51 -5.29 -17.02 -13.43
N LEU A 52 -6.18 -16.03 -13.54
CA LEU A 52 -5.79 -14.62 -13.44
C LEU A 52 -5.34 -14.26 -12.01
N VAL A 53 -6.01 -14.78 -10.99
CA VAL A 53 -5.62 -14.59 -9.59
C VAL A 53 -4.26 -15.22 -9.30
N GLU A 54 -4.00 -16.42 -9.81
CA GLU A 54 -2.71 -17.11 -9.67
C GLU A 54 -1.53 -16.31 -10.26
N ILE A 55 -1.77 -15.61 -11.37
CA ILE A 55 -0.78 -14.70 -11.98
C ILE A 55 -0.60 -13.41 -11.16
N GLY A 56 -1.48 -13.11 -10.20
CA GLY A 56 -1.49 -11.87 -9.43
C GLY A 56 -2.13 -10.71 -10.19
N PHE A 57 -3.18 -10.98 -10.97
CA PHE A 57 -3.91 -9.97 -11.72
C PHE A 57 -4.80 -9.09 -10.81
N VAL A 58 -4.68 -7.77 -10.95
CA VAL A 58 -5.48 -6.80 -10.20
C VAL A 58 -6.76 -6.45 -10.97
N PHE A 59 -7.89 -6.99 -10.50
CA PHE A 59 -9.22 -6.73 -11.05
C PHE A 59 -9.79 -5.35 -10.66
N GLU A 60 -9.59 -4.95 -9.41
CA GLU A 60 -10.13 -3.70 -8.88
C GLU A 60 -9.01 -2.68 -8.72
N VAL A 61 -9.00 -1.66 -9.59
CA VAL A 61 -8.13 -0.50 -9.45
C VAL A 61 -8.95 0.63 -8.86
N LYS A 62 -8.48 1.22 -7.76
CA LYS A 62 -9.14 2.40 -7.19
C LYS A 62 -9.15 3.50 -8.28
N PRO A 63 -10.31 4.11 -8.58
CA PRO A 63 -10.32 5.22 -9.51
C PRO A 63 -9.38 6.29 -8.96
N ARG A 64 -8.49 6.81 -9.81
CA ARG A 64 -7.78 8.04 -9.45
C ARG A 64 -8.88 9.05 -9.11
N LYS A 65 -8.84 9.62 -7.91
CA LYS A 65 -9.71 10.74 -7.58
C LYS A 65 -9.49 11.75 -8.70
N LYS A 66 -10.47 11.94 -9.60
CA LYS A 66 -10.46 13.11 -10.46
C LYS A 66 -10.35 14.25 -9.47
N GLY A 67 -9.23 14.99 -9.50
CA GLY A 67 -9.23 16.30 -8.86
C GLY A 67 -10.49 16.97 -9.36
N LYS A 68 -11.35 17.44 -8.45
CA LYS A 68 -12.39 18.37 -8.88
C LYS A 68 -11.65 19.39 -9.73
N ALA A 69 -12.12 19.65 -10.95
CA ALA A 69 -11.67 20.82 -11.67
C ALA A 69 -12.01 21.99 -10.73
N GLU A 70 -11.01 22.42 -9.95
CA GLU A 70 -11.09 23.58 -9.10
C GLU A 70 -11.19 24.74 -10.08
N SER A 71 -12.41 25.24 -10.24
CA SER A 71 -12.64 26.62 -10.62
C SER A 71 -11.67 27.48 -9.81
N ASN A 72 -10.80 28.18 -10.53
CA ASN A 72 -9.89 29.18 -10.01
C ASN A 72 -10.70 30.33 -9.41
N GLU A 73 -11.17 30.16 -8.18
CA GLU A 73 -11.57 31.25 -7.30
C GLU A 73 -10.71 31.16 -6.03
N GLY A 74 -10.11 32.31 -5.72
CA GLY A 74 -8.89 32.40 -4.94
C GLY A 74 -9.01 31.91 -3.50
N GLY A 75 -7.92 31.30 -3.05
CA GLY A 75 -7.77 30.91 -1.65
C GLY A 75 -6.45 30.19 -1.43
N ARG A 76 -5.34 30.94 -1.40
CA ARG A 76 -4.11 30.46 -0.73
C ARG A 76 -4.44 30.29 0.76
N SER A 77 -4.92 29.11 1.16
CA SER A 77 -5.13 28.82 2.57
C SER A 77 -3.79 28.48 3.22
N LEU A 78 -3.38 29.35 4.14
CA LEU A 78 -2.23 29.24 5.05
C LEU A 78 -2.27 28.00 5.96
N GLU A 79 -3.33 27.20 5.91
CA GLU A 79 -3.61 26.09 6.83
C GLU A 79 -2.76 24.84 6.55
N HIS A 80 -2.31 24.63 5.31
CA HIS A 80 -1.53 23.42 4.94
C HIS A 80 -0.05 23.48 5.34
N ALA A 81 0.47 24.64 5.75
CA ALA A 81 1.84 24.75 6.28
C ALA A 81 1.93 24.20 7.72
N ALA A 82 0.89 24.41 8.54
CA ALA A 82 0.86 23.96 9.93
C ALA A 82 0.81 22.43 10.07
N ALA A 83 0.12 21.73 9.16
CA ALA A 83 0.06 20.27 9.14
C ALA A 83 1.42 19.60 8.87
N ARG A 84 2.32 20.26 8.13
CA ARG A 84 3.70 19.77 7.91
C ARG A 84 4.61 19.99 9.12
N ALA A 85 4.38 21.04 9.90
CA ALA A 85 5.14 21.29 11.13
C ALA A 85 4.75 20.33 12.26
N ALA A 86 3.46 19.98 12.38
CA ALA A 86 2.98 19.05 13.41
C ALA A 86 3.51 17.60 13.24
N SER A 87 3.73 17.12 12.01
CA SER A 87 4.34 15.79 11.77
C SER A 87 5.85 15.73 12.03
N LEU A 88 6.55 16.87 12.21
CA LEU A 88 7.96 16.88 12.61
C LEU A 88 8.14 16.79 14.14
N GLN A 89 7.11 17.07 14.93
CA GLN A 89 7.16 16.90 16.39
C GLN A 89 6.88 15.47 16.86
N GLN A 90 6.24 14.61 16.05
CA GLN A 90 6.05 13.20 16.37
C GLN A 90 7.27 12.31 16.10
N ARG A 91 8.31 12.84 15.44
CA ARG A 91 9.56 12.10 15.19
C ARG A 91 10.60 12.25 16.31
N ASN A 92 10.49 13.27 17.16
CA ASN A 92 11.40 13.44 18.29
C ASN A 92 10.92 12.71 19.56
N THR A 93 9.65 12.34 19.68
CA THR A 93 9.11 11.65 20.88
C THR A 93 9.43 10.16 20.91
N VAL A 94 9.60 9.51 19.75
CA VAL A 94 9.88 8.06 19.68
C VAL A 94 11.36 7.75 19.95
N GLN A 95 12.25 8.74 19.85
CA GLN A 95 13.69 8.51 20.00
C GLN A 95 14.13 8.54 21.47
N GLU A 96 13.51 9.37 22.32
CA GLU A 96 13.77 9.39 23.78
C GLU A 96 13.18 8.15 24.50
N GLU A 97 12.00 7.66 24.08
CA GLU A 97 11.37 6.47 24.70
C GLU A 97 12.18 5.18 24.47
N VAL A 98 12.83 5.04 23.31
CA VAL A 98 13.69 3.88 23.01
C VAL A 98 14.99 3.94 23.84
N GLU A 99 15.49 5.13 24.14
CA GLU A 99 16.71 5.32 24.94
C GLU A 99 16.48 5.02 26.43
N GLU A 100 15.32 5.38 26.97
CA GLU A 100 14.93 5.03 28.35
C GLU A 100 14.74 3.51 28.54
N GLN A 101 14.16 2.83 27.54
CA GLN A 101 14.00 1.36 27.60
C GLN A 101 15.35 0.64 27.58
N ASN A 102 16.34 1.16 26.84
CA ASN A 102 17.67 0.58 26.80
C ASN A 102 18.42 0.75 28.14
N GLN A 103 18.26 1.89 28.81
CA GLN A 103 18.85 2.12 30.13
C GLN A 103 18.22 1.26 31.24
N HIS A 104 16.95 0.85 31.08
CA HIS A 104 16.29 -0.06 32.02
C HIS A 104 16.84 -1.49 31.93
N ALA A 105 17.15 -1.96 30.72
CA ALA A 105 17.74 -3.28 30.50
C ALA A 105 19.14 -3.40 31.14
N GLU A 106 19.99 -2.39 30.99
CA GLU A 106 21.34 -2.39 31.57
C GLU A 106 21.33 -2.38 33.11
N ARG A 107 20.38 -1.68 33.73
CA ARG A 107 20.23 -1.69 35.20
C ARG A 107 19.87 -3.07 35.73
N TYR A 108 19.07 -3.85 35.00
CA TYR A 108 18.65 -5.17 35.44
C TYR A 108 19.80 -6.19 35.34
N GLU A 109 20.60 -6.18 34.27
CA GLU A 109 21.78 -7.04 34.15
C GLU A 109 22.81 -6.79 35.24
N LEU A 110 23.01 -5.53 35.62
CA LEU A 110 23.95 -5.16 36.67
C LEU A 110 23.52 -5.67 38.06
N VAL A 111 22.21 -5.68 38.34
CA VAL A 111 21.65 -6.24 39.59
C VAL A 111 21.85 -7.76 39.62
N LEU A 112 21.60 -8.45 38.50
CA LEU A 112 21.80 -9.90 38.41
C LEU A 112 23.28 -10.30 38.61
N GLN A 113 24.22 -9.57 38.01
CA GLN A 113 25.65 -9.79 38.25
C GLN A 113 26.07 -9.56 39.71
N GLN A 114 25.40 -8.63 40.42
CA GLN A 114 25.67 -8.39 41.84
C GLN A 114 25.05 -9.45 42.76
N GLN A 115 23.97 -10.11 42.34
CA GLN A 115 23.38 -11.25 43.06
C GLN A 115 24.23 -12.50 42.89
N GLN A 116 24.71 -12.80 41.69
CA GLN A 116 25.59 -13.94 41.44
C GLN A 116 26.92 -13.83 42.21
N ARG A 117 27.50 -12.63 42.34
CA ARG A 117 28.67 -12.38 43.21
C ARG A 117 28.40 -12.44 44.72
N ARG A 118 27.14 -12.38 45.13
CA ARG A 118 26.75 -12.49 46.56
C ARG A 118 26.44 -13.93 46.97
N GLU A 119 26.23 -14.82 45.99
CA GLU A 119 25.89 -16.23 46.19
C GLU A 119 27.10 -17.18 46.01
N GLU A 120 28.26 -16.65 45.61
CA GLU A 120 29.60 -17.29 45.70
C GLU A 120 30.31 -16.90 47.00
#